data_AF-L0R6A7-F1
#
_entry.id   AF-L0R6A7-F1
#
_cell.length_a   1.000
_cell.length_b   1.000
_cell.length_c   1.000
_cell.angle_alpha   90.00
_cell.angle_beta   90.00
_cell.angle_gamma   90.00
#
_symmetry.space_group_name_H-M   'P 1'
#
loop_
_entity.id
_entity.type
_entity.pdbx_description
1 polymer ?
#
loop_
_entity_poly.entity_id
_entity_poly.type
_entity_poly.pdbx_seq_one_letter_code
_entity_poly.pdbx_strand_id
1 'polypeptide(L)' 'MGNKKITLSDGKVVTMRVPIVKDMRIVSAIKDQFEQDARMFCNLTGMTPEEIDALSLKDYYTLQKEFSDFLS' A
#
# COMPACT_ATOMS: atom_id res chain seq x y z
N MET A 1 -7.31 -5.65 -15.07
CA MET A 1 -7.56 -5.33 -13.66
C MET A 1 -7.29 -3.85 -13.46
N GLY A 2 -8.27 -3.08 -12.97
CA GLY A 2 -8.14 -1.64 -12.75
C GLY A 2 -7.72 -1.32 -11.31
N ASN A 3 -7.63 -0.03 -10.98
CA ASN A 3 -7.36 0.42 -9.62
C ASN A 3 -8.41 -0.11 -8.64
N LYS A 4 -8.00 -0.46 -7.42
CA LYS A 4 -8.89 -0.91 -6.35
C LYS A 4 -9.24 0.26 -5.43
N LYS A 5 -10.51 0.34 -5.03
CA LYS A 5 -10.96 1.27 -3.98
C LYS A 5 -11.01 0.53 -2.66
N ILE A 6 -10.38 1.08 -1.64
CA ILE A 6 -10.25 0.51 -0.31
C ILE A 6 -10.86 1.50 0.67
N THR A 7 -11.86 1.08 1.41
CA THR A 7 -12.46 1.89 2.48
C THR A 7 -11.78 1.53 3.79
N LEU A 8 -11.14 2.52 4.40
CA LEU A 8 -10.49 2.38 5.70
C LEU A 8 -11.52 2.47 6.84
N SER A 9 -11.11 2.09 8.04
CA SER A 9 -11.97 2.02 9.22
C SER A 9 -12.54 3.38 9.66
N ASP A 10 -11.86 4.47 9.34
CA ASP A 10 -12.29 5.86 9.56
C ASP A 10 -13.29 6.37 8.48
N GLY A 11 -13.60 5.55 7.48
CA GLY A 11 -14.45 5.90 6.34
C GLY A 11 -13.72 6.56 5.18
N LYS A 12 -12.40 6.81 5.27
CA LYS A 12 -11.60 7.33 4.16
C LYS A 12 -11.53 6.29 3.04
N VAL A 13 -11.79 6.72 1.81
CA VAL A 13 -11.66 5.86 0.62
C VAL A 13 -10.34 6.16 -0.06
N VAL A 14 -9.47 5.16 -0.10
CA VAL A 14 -8.16 5.21 -0.74
C VAL A 14 -8.21 4.42 -2.04
N THR A 15 -7.58 4.93 -3.09
CA THR A 15 -7.48 4.21 -4.37
C THR A 15 -6.07 3.64 -4.51
N MET A 16 -5.95 2.32 -4.51
CA MET A 16 -4.70 1.61 -4.79
C MET A 16 -4.61 1.35 -6.29
N ARG A 17 -3.62 1.95 -6.94
CA ARG A 17 -3.35 1.67 -8.36
C ARG A 17 -2.72 0.29 -8.54
N VAL A 18 -2.80 -0.23 -9.77
CA VAL A 18 -2.12 -1.46 -10.15
C VAL A 18 -0.59 -1.32 -9.92
N PRO A 19 0.04 -2.26 -9.20
CA PRO A 19 1.50 -2.27 -9.03
C PRO A 19 2.22 -2.46 -10.36
N ILE A 20 3.33 -1.74 -10.58
CA ILE A 20 4.19 -1.91 -11.75
C ILE A 20 5.63 -2.23 -11.33
N VAL A 21 6.42 -2.78 -12.26
CA VAL A 21 7.82 -3.17 -12.00
C VAL A 21 8.68 -2.02 -11.46
N LYS A 22 8.36 -0.78 -11.86
CA LYS A 22 9.06 0.41 -11.34
C LYS A 22 8.91 0.54 -9.83
N ASP A 23 7.76 0.20 -9.26
CA ASP A 23 7.50 0.30 -7.82
C ASP A 23 8.36 -0.68 -7.04
N MET A 24 8.42 -1.94 -7.51
CA MET A 24 9.28 -2.97 -6.97
C MET A 24 10.75 -2.54 -6.97
N ARG A 25 11.20 -1.92 -8.07
CA ARG A 25 12.58 -1.43 -8.19
C ARG A 25 12.88 -0.27 -7.24
N ILE A 26 11.92 0.61 -6.98
CA ILE A 26 12.11 1.74 -6.06
C ILE A 26 12.31 1.21 -4.64
N VAL A 27 11.54 0.20 -4.24
CA VAL A 27 11.58 -0.33 -2.86
C VAL A 27 12.62 -1.44 -2.67
N SER A 28 13.21 -2.00 -3.74
CA SER A 28 14.13 -3.15 -3.65
C SER A 28 15.43 -2.90 -2.88
N ALA A 29 15.79 -1.64 -2.66
CA ALA A 29 16.98 -1.28 -1.88
C ALA A 29 16.70 -1.29 -0.36
N ILE A 30 15.44 -1.32 0.05
CA ILE A 30 15.02 -1.34 1.46
C ILE A 30 15.16 -2.77 1.97
N LYS A 31 15.88 -2.94 3.08
CA LYS A 31 16.15 -4.27 3.67
C LYS A 31 15.08 -4.71 4.65
N ASP A 32 14.48 -3.74 5.34
CA ASP A 32 13.41 -4.01 6.28
C ASP A 32 12.11 -4.23 5.51
N GLN A 33 11.48 -5.39 5.71
CA GLN A 33 10.29 -5.76 4.95
C GLN A 33 9.10 -4.84 5.27
N PHE A 34 8.99 -4.39 6.52
CA PHE A 34 7.91 -3.51 6.93
C PHE A 34 8.05 -2.13 6.27
N GLU A 35 9.26 -1.56 6.29
CA GLU A 35 9.57 -0.30 5.61
C GLU A 35 9.41 -0.43 4.08
N GLN A 36 9.78 -1.57 3.51
CA GLN A 36 9.60 -1.87 2.09
C GLN A 36 8.11 -1.86 1.71
N ASP A 37 7.27 -2.55 2.48
CA ASP A 37 5.82 -2.62 2.27
C ASP A 37 5.16 -1.24 2.47
N ALA A 38 5.50 -0.52 3.55
CA ALA A 38 4.99 0.82 3.81
C ALA A 38 5.31 1.77 2.65
N ARG A 39 6.55 1.73 2.14
CA ARG A 39 6.95 2.54 0.98
C ARG A 39 6.27 2.11 -0.31
N MET A 40 6.04 0.81 -0.49
CA MET A 40 5.24 0.30 -1.60
C MET A 40 3.82 0.86 -1.54
N PHE A 41 3.15 0.81 -0.39
CA PHE A 41 1.80 1.34 -0.24
C PHE A 41 1.73 2.83 -0.51
N CYS A 42 2.69 3.63 -0.02
CA CYS A 42 2.79 5.05 -0.39
C CYS A 42 2.75 5.25 -1.91
N ASN A 43 3.56 4.47 -2.65
CA ASN A 43 3.64 4.59 -4.12
C ASN A 43 2.34 4.17 -4.83
N LEU A 44 1.59 3.23 -4.26
CA LEU A 44 0.38 2.67 -4.86
C LEU A 44 -0.89 3.43 -4.49
N THR A 45 -0.95 4.02 -3.30
CA THR A 45 -2.13 4.72 -2.79
C THR A 45 -2.03 6.24 -2.91
N GLY A 46 -0.81 6.76 -3.09
CA GLY A 46 -0.53 8.20 -3.05
C GLY A 46 -0.52 8.78 -1.63
N MET A 47 -0.62 7.94 -0.60
CA MET A 47 -0.52 8.38 0.80
C MET A 47 0.93 8.75 1.15
N THR A 48 1.09 9.69 2.08
CA THR A 48 2.41 10.01 2.63
C THR A 48 2.88 8.94 3.63
N PRO A 49 4.19 8.84 3.91
CA PRO A 49 4.69 7.93 4.94
C PRO A 49 4.00 8.15 6.30
N GLU A 50 3.79 9.40 6.69
CA GLU A 50 3.12 9.76 7.94
C GLU A 50 1.66 9.29 7.97
N GLU A 51 0.97 9.36 6.84
CA GLU A 51 -0.39 8.82 6.72
C GLU A 51 -0.43 7.30 6.83
N ILE A 52 0.59 6.59 6.33
CA ILE A 52 0.72 5.13 6.47
C ILE A 52 1.04 4.75 7.92
N ASP A 53 1.95 5.46 8.57
CA ASP A 53 2.34 5.21 9.96
C ASP A 53 1.20 5.51 10.95
N ALA A 54 0.31 6.45 10.60
CA ALA A 54 -0.88 6.77 11.38
C ALA A 54 -2.05 5.79 11.17
N LEU A 55 -1.94 4.83 10.24
CA LEU A 55 -2.98 3.83 10.04
C LEU A 55 -3.13 2.94 11.27
N SER A 56 -4.38 2.55 11.54
CA SER A 56 -4.60 1.41 12.43
C SER A 56 -3.97 0.16 11.82
N LEU A 57 -3.48 -0.77 12.64
CA LEU A 57 -2.94 -2.05 12.14
C LEU A 57 -3.98 -2.78 11.27
N LYS A 58 -5.27 -2.67 11.60
CA LYS A 58 -6.37 -3.23 10.80
C LYS A 58 -6.40 -2.66 9.38
N ASP A 59 -6.26 -1.35 9.24
CA ASP A 59 -6.26 -0.67 7.94
C ASP A 59 -4.98 -0.99 7.17
N TYR A 60 -3.83 -1.05 7.84
CA TYR A 60 -2.57 -1.48 7.25
C TYR A 60 -2.66 -2.90 6.67
N TYR A 61 -3.18 -3.87 7.44
CA TYR A 61 -3.39 -5.23 6.95
C TYR A 61 -4.41 -5.31 5.81
N THR A 62 -5.38 -4.40 5.78
CA THR A 62 -6.32 -4.30 4.66
C THR A 62 -5.59 -3.90 3.38
N LEU A 63 -4.71 -2.90 3.43
CA LEU A 63 -3.86 -2.53 2.29
C LEU A 63 -2.98 -3.70 1.84
N GLN A 64 -2.34 -4.40 2.78
CA GLN A 64 -1.49 -5.55 2.47
C GLN A 64 -2.25 -6.68 1.79
N LYS A 65 -3.46 -6.99 2.27
CA LYS A 65 -4.34 -7.98 1.65
C LYS A 65 -4.70 -7.60 0.21
N GLU A 66 -5.15 -6.36 0.01
CA GLU A 66 -5.56 -5.90 -1.32
C GLU A 66 -4.40 -5.88 -2.32
N PHE A 67 -3.19 -5.60 -1.85
CA PHE A 67 -1.96 -5.75 -2.61
C PHE A 67 -1.65 -7.23 -2.96
N SER A 68 -1.75 -8.15 -2.00
CA SER A 68 -1.57 -9.59 -2.27
C SER A 68 -2.56 -10.11 -3.31
N ASP A 69 -3.80 -9.63 -3.26
CA ASP A 69 -4.85 -9.98 -4.22
C ASP A 69 -4.57 -9.43 -5.64
N PHE A 70 -3.68 -8.44 -5.82
CA PHE A 70 -3.23 -8.03 -7.16
C PHE A 70 -2.16 -8.98 -7.73
N LEU A 71 -1.45 -9.70 -6.87
CA LEU A 71 -0.34 -10.58 -7.25
C LEU A 71 -0.76 -12.04 -7.41
N SER A 72 -1.98 -12.39 -6.98
CA SER A 72 -2.58 -13.71 -7.10
C SER A 72 -3.38 -13.84 -8.39
#